data_AF-A0A7K2WU28-F1
#
_entry.id   AF-A0A7K2WU28-F1
#
_cell.length_a   1.000
_cell.length_b   1.000
_cell.length_c   1.000
_cell.angle_alpha   90.00
_cell.angle_beta   90.00
_cell.angle_gamma   90.00
#
_symmetry.space_group_name_H-M   'P 1'
#
loop_
_entity.id
_entity.type
_entity.pdbx_description
1 polymer ?
#
loop_
_entity_poly.entity_id
_entity_poly.type
_entity_poly.pdbx_seq_one_letter_code
_entity_poly.pdbx_strand_id
1 'polypeptide(L)'
;MLDGRYRVDARIAVGGMATVYRAFDTRLDRVLALKVMHPALAGDVAFVERFIREAKSVARLAHPNVVAVFDQGAQGAYVYLAMEYVEGCTLRDVLRERGALQPRAALDILEPVLAALGAAHRAGFVHRDMKPENVLIGDDGRVKVADFGLVRVLGDVTDTTGTVLGTVSYLAPEQIEHSTSDTRVDVYACGVVLHEMLTGGKPHAGDTPAQVLYLHLNEDVPAPSTAVPGLAVELDGIVAAATARDPDLRPYDAVALLALAREARSRLSDAQLDAVPPKAKPVPEGGPEGRTKVIPRVLPPEEPPQGHRRKPDGVHRTSRLEMAPPDLPRPAPRRTTRPPRRGVIAALVAVLLVLGVGTGVWYINSGQFTRVPSLLGQSEQEAKKRLADAGLDVKVGNDFSDTFERGTVMGSDPDSRARVRGDGPVTIVVSRGPKIVKVPDLEGSTLAEARRMLKQAGLAAGVVTRSFDDNTEQGAVIRTEPAPGTEVRPDSGIRLVVSKGSPVEVEDVTGETEEDATARLTDSGLKVRIAPTRVNSPEDAGSVARQSVEEGTELARGDTVTLTLSKGPREVRVPDVTGQKLDEAENALEDAGFEVSVDRSFPFLDDTVSEQSVEGGGTAPEGSTITIKTKGL
;
A
#
# COMPACT_ATOMS: atom_id res chain seq x y z
N MET A 1 9.09 34.65 -4.56
CA MET A 1 9.31 34.43 -6.01
C MET A 1 10.32 33.33 -6.17
N LEU A 2 10.03 32.33 -7.00
CA LEU A 2 10.97 31.30 -7.42
C LEU A 2 11.26 31.48 -8.92
N ASP A 3 12.53 31.36 -9.29
CA ASP A 3 13.08 31.57 -10.65
C ASP A 3 12.65 32.88 -11.33
N GLY A 4 12.36 33.92 -10.54
CA GLY A 4 11.85 35.21 -11.03
C GLY A 4 10.51 35.15 -11.77
N ARG A 5 9.82 33.99 -11.76
CA ARG A 5 8.63 33.69 -12.56
C ARG A 5 7.45 33.16 -11.75
N TYR A 6 7.72 32.31 -10.77
CA TYR A 6 6.68 31.65 -10.00
C TYR A 6 6.46 32.38 -8.67
N ARG A 7 5.32 33.07 -8.56
CA ARG A 7 4.89 33.67 -7.29
C ARG A 7 4.18 32.60 -6.46
N VAL A 8 4.84 32.10 -5.43
CA VAL A 8 4.24 31.19 -4.44
C VAL A 8 3.19 31.96 -3.65
N ASP A 9 1.93 31.51 -3.71
CA ASP A 9 0.78 32.16 -3.09
C ASP A 9 0.35 31.42 -1.81
N ALA A 10 0.34 30.08 -1.80
CA ALA A 10 -0.04 29.28 -0.64
C ALA A 10 0.66 27.89 -0.63
N ARG A 11 0.75 27.26 0.54
CA ARG A 11 1.20 25.85 0.67
C ARG A 11 -0.03 24.93 0.62
N ILE A 12 0.01 23.92 -0.27
CA ILE A 12 -1.09 22.94 -0.45
C ILE A 12 -0.82 21.71 0.42
N ALA A 13 0.34 21.06 0.24
CA ALA A 13 0.67 19.79 0.87
C ALA A 13 2.15 19.72 1.26
N VAL A 14 2.47 18.91 2.27
CA VAL A 14 3.84 18.59 2.71
C VAL A 14 4.03 17.09 2.63
N GLY A 15 4.95 16.63 1.78
CA GLY A 15 5.42 15.25 1.74
C GLY A 15 6.80 15.11 2.38
N GLY A 16 7.30 13.89 2.49
CA GLY A 16 8.63 13.60 3.07
C GLY A 16 9.82 14.10 2.23
N MET A 17 9.63 14.28 0.91
CA MET A 17 10.71 14.63 -0.02
C MET A 17 10.53 16.00 -0.68
N ALA A 18 9.31 16.53 -0.67
CA ALA A 18 8.95 17.79 -1.33
C ALA A 18 7.73 18.44 -0.64
N THR A 19 7.60 19.75 -0.83
CA THR A 19 6.41 20.52 -0.44
C THR A 19 5.74 21.05 -1.70
N VAL A 20 4.42 20.91 -1.79
CA VAL A 20 3.62 21.38 -2.93
C VAL A 20 2.96 22.70 -2.58
N TYR A 21 3.17 23.70 -3.43
CA TYR A 21 2.63 25.06 -3.28
C TYR A 21 1.67 25.39 -4.42
N ARG A 22 0.64 26.20 -4.13
CA ARG A 22 -0.10 26.93 -5.15
C ARG A 22 0.75 28.13 -5.55
N ALA A 23 1.03 28.28 -6.84
CA ALA A 23 1.79 29.39 -7.36
C ALA A 23 1.14 29.99 -8.62
N PHE A 24 1.45 31.25 -8.88
CA PHE A 24 1.05 31.95 -10.10
C PHE A 24 2.28 32.12 -11.01
N ASP A 25 2.16 31.68 -12.26
CA ASP A 25 3.17 31.86 -13.31
C ASP A 25 3.02 33.24 -13.94
N THR A 26 3.89 34.19 -13.59
CA THR A 26 3.79 35.58 -14.07
C THR A 26 4.21 35.78 -15.53
N ARG A 27 4.54 34.71 -16.26
CA ARG A 27 4.79 34.78 -17.73
C ARG A 27 3.61 34.27 -18.56
N LEU A 28 2.79 33.38 -17.99
CA LEU A 28 1.65 32.74 -18.66
C LEU A 28 0.30 33.07 -17.99
N ASP A 29 0.31 33.97 -17.00
CA ASP A 29 -0.84 34.45 -16.21
C ASP A 29 -1.80 33.34 -15.76
N ARG A 30 -1.23 32.24 -15.25
CA ARG A 30 -1.98 31.05 -14.82
C ARG A 30 -1.57 30.56 -13.44
N VAL A 31 -2.53 29.97 -12.73
CA VAL A 31 -2.29 29.23 -11.48
C VAL A 31 -1.75 27.84 -11.82
N LEU A 32 -0.77 27.38 -11.03
CA LEU A 32 -0.17 26.05 -11.13
C LEU A 32 0.22 25.51 -9.75
N ALA A 33 0.49 24.21 -9.69
CA ALA A 33 1.07 23.56 -8.53
C ALA A 33 2.60 23.51 -8.70
N LEU A 34 3.33 23.82 -7.64
CA LEU A 34 4.79 23.91 -7.63
C LEU A 34 5.32 22.96 -6.56
N LYS A 35 5.83 21.80 -6.97
CA LYS A 35 6.43 20.80 -6.09
C LYS A 35 7.91 21.14 -5.92
N VAL A 36 8.28 21.63 -4.73
CA VAL A 36 9.65 22.06 -4.40
C VAL A 36 10.28 21.02 -3.48
N MET A 37 11.44 20.48 -3.88
CA MET A 37 12.20 19.51 -3.12
C MET A 37 12.69 20.12 -1.80
N HIS A 38 12.78 19.32 -0.73
CA HIS A 38 13.33 19.79 0.54
C HIS A 38 14.85 20.04 0.40
N PRO A 39 15.40 21.15 0.93
CA PRO A 39 16.82 21.50 0.75
C PRO A 39 17.82 20.43 1.23
N ALA A 40 17.44 19.58 2.19
CA ALA A 40 18.25 18.47 2.66
C ALA A 40 18.51 17.40 1.58
N LEU A 41 17.54 17.19 0.66
CA LEU A 41 17.66 16.24 -0.45
C LEU A 41 18.27 16.88 -1.70
N ALA A 42 18.18 18.20 -1.83
CA ALA A 42 18.77 18.95 -2.95
C ALA A 42 20.32 18.97 -2.93
N GLY A 43 20.96 18.50 -1.85
CA GLY A 43 22.41 18.32 -1.76
C GLY A 43 22.93 17.02 -2.41
N ASP A 44 22.07 16.01 -2.62
CA ASP A 44 22.45 14.78 -3.31
C ASP A 44 22.25 14.94 -4.83
N VAL A 45 23.36 15.10 -5.54
CA VAL A 45 23.39 15.25 -7.01
C VAL A 45 22.76 14.04 -7.71
N ALA A 46 23.01 12.81 -7.23
CA ALA A 46 22.47 11.59 -7.85
C ALA A 46 20.97 11.42 -7.60
N PHE A 47 20.45 11.92 -6.48
CA PHE A 47 19.01 12.01 -6.23
C PHE A 47 18.35 13.09 -7.11
N VAL A 48 18.95 14.28 -7.19
CA VAL A 48 18.45 15.39 -8.03
C VAL A 48 18.43 15.01 -9.51
N GLU A 49 19.48 14.37 -10.03
CA GLU A 49 19.52 13.89 -11.42
C GLU A 49 18.44 12.84 -11.72
N ARG A 50 18.20 11.89 -10.79
CA ARG A 50 17.09 10.92 -10.90
C ARG A 50 15.73 11.60 -10.92
N PHE A 51 15.47 12.49 -9.96
CA PHE A 51 14.23 13.26 -9.87
C PHE A 51 13.95 14.07 -11.14
N ILE A 52 14.97 14.76 -11.68
CA ILE A 52 14.85 15.52 -12.94
C ILE A 52 14.61 14.58 -14.13
N ARG A 53 15.27 13.41 -14.19
CA ARG A 53 15.10 12.42 -15.26
C ARG A 53 13.70 11.81 -15.27
N GLU A 54 13.17 11.45 -14.11
CA GLU A 54 11.81 10.93 -13.95
C GLU A 54 10.77 12.00 -14.30
N ALA A 55 10.90 13.21 -13.76
CA ALA A 55 10.03 14.34 -14.09
C ALA A 55 9.98 14.66 -15.59
N LYS A 56 11.14 14.68 -16.28
CA LYS A 56 11.23 14.86 -17.75
C LYS A 56 10.60 13.71 -18.53
N SER A 57 10.51 12.52 -17.95
CA SER A 57 9.90 11.35 -18.57
C SER A 57 8.37 11.43 -18.45
N VAL A 58 7.86 11.76 -17.26
CA VAL A 58 6.42 12.00 -17.01
C VAL A 58 5.89 13.18 -17.83
N ALA A 59 6.68 14.23 -18.06
CA ALA A 59 6.28 15.38 -18.89
C ALA A 59 5.97 15.04 -20.36
N ARG A 60 6.31 13.84 -20.84
CA ARG A 60 5.93 13.35 -22.17
C ARG A 60 4.53 12.72 -22.22
N LEU A 61 3.94 12.43 -21.07
CA LEU A 61 2.66 11.73 -20.96
C LEU A 61 1.49 12.71 -21.04
N ALA A 62 0.94 12.89 -22.24
CA ALA A 62 -0.25 13.70 -22.47
C ALA A 62 -1.53 12.85 -22.40
N HIS A 63 -2.26 12.92 -21.28
CA HIS A 63 -3.52 12.21 -21.08
C HIS A 63 -4.49 13.04 -20.22
N PRO A 64 -5.81 13.10 -20.52
CA PRO A 64 -6.76 13.93 -19.76
C PRO A 64 -6.82 13.59 -18.26
N ASN A 65 -6.59 12.33 -17.90
CA ASN A 65 -6.59 11.84 -16.51
C ASN A 65 -5.19 11.76 -15.88
N VAL A 66 -4.19 12.43 -16.45
CA VAL A 66 -2.86 12.63 -15.85
C VAL A 66 -2.71 14.11 -15.50
N VAL A 67 -2.04 14.42 -14.40
CA VAL A 67 -1.63 15.79 -14.05
C VAL A 67 -0.49 16.21 -14.98
N ALA A 68 -0.70 17.24 -15.82
CA ALA A 68 0.32 17.67 -16.75
C ALA A 68 1.52 18.32 -16.05
N VAL A 69 2.73 17.90 -16.39
CA VAL A 69 3.98 18.58 -15.98
C VAL A 69 4.31 19.64 -17.03
N PHE A 70 4.47 20.90 -16.61
CA PHE A 70 4.70 22.02 -17.51
C PHE A 70 6.16 22.46 -17.62
N ASP A 71 6.90 22.43 -16.51
CA ASP A 71 8.26 22.96 -16.45
C ASP A 71 9.03 22.39 -15.25
N GLN A 72 10.36 22.48 -15.29
CA GLN A 72 11.25 22.10 -14.19
C GLN A 72 12.40 23.09 -14.08
N GLY A 73 12.94 23.28 -12.89
CA GLY A 73 14.10 24.14 -12.72
C GLY A 73 14.77 24.01 -11.35
N ALA A 74 15.84 24.77 -11.18
CA ALA A 74 16.57 24.86 -9.93
C ALA A 74 16.99 26.32 -9.67
N GLN A 75 16.77 26.82 -8.45
CA GLN A 75 17.23 28.13 -8.02
C GLN A 75 17.94 28.01 -6.67
N GLY A 76 19.27 28.15 -6.67
CA GLY A 76 20.09 27.91 -5.47
C GLY A 76 19.91 26.47 -4.97
N ALA A 77 19.50 26.31 -3.71
CA ALA A 77 19.23 25.01 -3.10
C ALA A 77 17.80 24.44 -3.36
N TYR A 78 16.99 25.11 -4.20
CA TYR A 78 15.60 24.69 -4.47
C TYR A 78 15.45 24.10 -5.87
N VAL A 79 15.31 22.78 -5.94
CA VAL A 79 14.87 22.06 -7.16
C VAL A 79 13.34 22.01 -7.16
N TYR A 80 12.71 22.31 -8.29
CA TYR A 80 11.26 22.38 -8.39
C TYR A 80 10.68 21.80 -9.69
N LEU A 81 9.42 21.37 -9.59
CA LEU A 81 8.59 20.93 -10.69
C LEU A 81 7.31 21.78 -10.74
N ALA A 82 7.01 22.39 -11.88
CA ALA A 82 5.78 23.13 -12.13
C ALA A 82 4.80 22.24 -12.89
N MET A 83 3.63 22.00 -12.30
CA MET A 83 2.62 21.05 -12.78
C MET A 83 1.22 21.66 -12.71
N GLU A 84 0.27 21.04 -13.41
CA GLU A 84 -1.13 21.43 -13.43
C GLU A 84 -1.72 21.52 -12.01
N TYR A 85 -2.41 22.63 -11.72
CA TYR A 85 -3.18 22.77 -10.50
C TYR A 85 -4.59 22.25 -10.73
N VAL A 86 -4.94 21.17 -10.05
CA VAL A 86 -6.30 20.63 -10.02
C VAL A 86 -7.02 21.26 -8.82
N GLU A 87 -8.02 22.10 -9.08
CA GLU A 87 -8.89 22.66 -8.04
C GLU A 87 -9.89 21.58 -7.61
N GLY A 88 -9.79 21.11 -6.37
CA GLY A 88 -10.57 20.00 -5.82
C GLY A 88 -9.92 19.37 -4.60
N CYS A 89 -10.10 18.06 -4.41
CA CYS A 89 -9.57 17.29 -3.27
C CYS A 89 -8.89 15.98 -3.70
N THR A 90 -8.23 15.29 -2.77
CA THR A 90 -7.69 13.94 -3.03
C THR A 90 -8.74 12.86 -2.77
N LEU A 91 -8.59 11.67 -3.38
CA LEU A 91 -9.42 10.51 -3.03
C LEU A 91 -9.27 10.15 -1.54
N ARG A 92 -8.10 10.38 -0.92
CA ARG A 92 -7.93 10.23 0.53
C ARG A 92 -8.89 11.14 1.33
N ASP A 93 -9.07 12.39 0.91
CA ASP A 93 -9.98 13.32 1.59
C ASP A 93 -11.43 12.86 1.43
N VAL A 94 -11.82 12.44 0.22
CA VAL A 94 -13.15 11.87 -0.06
C VAL A 94 -13.43 10.64 0.82
N LEU A 95 -12.46 9.73 0.97
CA LEU A 95 -12.60 8.55 1.85
C LEU A 95 -12.65 8.93 3.34
N ARG A 96 -11.94 9.97 3.77
CA ARG A 96 -12.02 10.48 5.15
C ARG A 96 -13.40 11.08 5.45
N GLU A 97 -13.94 11.86 4.52
CA GLU A 97 -15.24 12.50 4.62
C GLU A 97 -16.40 11.51 4.52
N ARG A 98 -16.39 10.62 3.52
CA ARG A 98 -17.50 9.69 3.21
C ARG A 98 -17.39 8.33 3.88
N GLY A 99 -16.19 7.92 4.32
CA GLY A 99 -15.93 6.58 4.83
C GLY A 99 -15.78 5.56 3.68
N ALA A 100 -16.90 5.18 3.07
CA ALA A 100 -16.97 4.26 1.93
C ALA A 100 -17.77 4.87 0.77
N LEU A 101 -17.59 4.34 -0.44
CA LEU A 101 -18.22 4.79 -1.67
C LEU A 101 -19.17 3.73 -2.25
N GLN A 102 -20.29 4.16 -2.82
CA GLN A 102 -21.14 3.31 -3.65
C GLN A 102 -20.34 2.75 -4.84
N PRO A 103 -20.60 1.51 -5.31
CA PRO A 103 -19.87 0.93 -6.43
C PRO A 103 -19.86 1.79 -7.70
N ARG A 104 -20.95 2.51 -8.02
CA ARG A 104 -20.98 3.47 -9.14
C ARG A 104 -19.87 4.51 -9.02
N ALA A 105 -19.79 5.18 -7.86
CA ALA A 105 -18.80 6.21 -7.59
C ALA A 105 -17.36 5.65 -7.52
N ALA A 106 -17.18 4.43 -6.98
CA ALA A 106 -15.88 3.77 -6.96
C ALA A 106 -15.39 3.45 -8.38
N LEU A 107 -16.26 2.95 -9.26
CA LEU A 107 -15.95 2.65 -10.67
C LEU A 107 -15.75 3.92 -11.50
N ASP A 108 -16.54 4.97 -11.27
CA ASP A 108 -16.39 6.28 -11.91
C ASP A 108 -15.04 6.96 -11.57
N ILE A 109 -14.41 6.59 -10.46
CA ILE A 109 -13.06 7.03 -10.08
C ILE A 109 -11.99 6.07 -10.62
N LEU A 110 -12.22 4.75 -10.51
CA LEU A 110 -11.28 3.72 -10.94
C LEU A 110 -11.03 3.74 -12.45
N GLU A 111 -12.07 3.86 -13.28
CA GLU A 111 -11.92 3.80 -14.74
C GLU A 111 -10.99 4.92 -15.30
N PRO A 112 -11.13 6.21 -14.91
CA PRO A 112 -10.16 7.25 -15.22
C PRO A 112 -8.72 6.98 -14.74
N VAL A 113 -8.56 6.41 -13.54
CA VAL A 113 -7.24 6.07 -12.97
C VAL A 113 -6.57 4.98 -13.79
N LEU A 114 -7.30 3.91 -14.11
CA LEU A 114 -6.79 2.83 -14.96
C LEU A 114 -6.54 3.28 -16.40
N ALA A 115 -7.32 4.23 -16.94
CA ALA A 115 -7.03 4.84 -18.24
C ALA A 115 -5.73 5.66 -18.21
N ALA A 116 -5.47 6.42 -17.14
CA ALA A 116 -4.23 7.16 -16.94
C ALA A 116 -3.01 6.24 -16.82
N LEU A 117 -3.10 5.21 -15.98
CA LEU A 117 -2.06 4.20 -15.81
C LEU A 117 -1.84 3.40 -17.11
N GLY A 118 -2.90 2.98 -17.80
CA GLY A 118 -2.80 2.27 -19.07
C GLY A 118 -2.13 3.09 -20.17
N ALA A 119 -2.31 4.42 -20.19
CA ALA A 119 -1.56 5.30 -21.07
C ALA A 119 -0.06 5.37 -20.69
N ALA A 120 0.25 5.39 -19.39
CA ALA A 120 1.64 5.36 -18.89
C ALA A 120 2.33 4.03 -19.20
N HIS A 121 1.66 2.90 -18.97
CA HIS A 121 2.16 1.54 -19.17
C HIS A 121 2.55 1.32 -20.65
N ARG A 122 1.70 1.73 -21.60
CA ARG A 122 2.02 1.71 -23.04
C ARG A 122 3.19 2.60 -23.45
N ALA A 123 3.46 3.66 -22.68
CA ALA A 123 4.61 4.54 -22.87
C ALA A 123 5.88 4.02 -22.15
N GLY A 124 5.84 2.85 -21.52
CA GLY A 124 6.96 2.22 -20.81
C GLY A 124 7.16 2.74 -19.37
N PHE A 125 6.14 3.35 -18.76
CA PHE A 125 6.21 3.89 -17.41
C PHE A 125 5.35 3.10 -16.42
N VAL A 126 5.88 2.91 -15.21
CA VAL A 126 5.19 2.32 -14.05
C VAL A 126 5.14 3.38 -12.95
N HIS A 127 4.00 3.52 -12.27
CA HIS A 127 3.76 4.55 -11.25
C HIS A 127 4.42 4.22 -9.91
N ARG A 128 4.43 2.94 -9.49
CA ARG A 128 5.10 2.35 -8.31
C ARG A 128 4.65 2.81 -6.92
N ASP A 129 3.94 3.93 -6.83
CA ASP A 129 3.39 4.54 -5.61
C ASP A 129 1.90 4.91 -5.79
N MET A 130 1.09 4.02 -6.37
CA MET A 130 -0.34 4.29 -6.56
C MET A 130 -1.09 4.18 -5.22
N LYS A 131 -1.79 5.25 -4.81
CA LYS A 131 -2.50 5.37 -3.53
C LYS A 131 -3.55 6.49 -3.57
N PRO A 132 -4.52 6.56 -2.64
CA PRO A 132 -5.59 7.57 -2.64
C PRO A 132 -5.11 9.03 -2.56
N GLU A 133 -3.92 9.28 -2.02
CA GLU A 133 -3.30 10.61 -1.97
C GLU A 133 -2.86 11.11 -3.36
N ASN A 134 -2.56 10.20 -4.28
CA ASN A 134 -2.07 10.48 -5.64
C ASN A 134 -3.20 10.52 -6.68
N VAL A 135 -4.46 10.33 -6.26
CA VAL A 135 -5.66 10.49 -7.10
C VAL A 135 -6.35 11.80 -6.74
N LEU A 136 -6.36 12.76 -7.67
CA LEU A 136 -7.01 14.06 -7.52
C LEU A 136 -8.38 14.04 -8.18
N ILE A 137 -9.37 14.62 -7.51
CA ILE A 137 -10.75 14.75 -7.98
C ILE A 137 -11.07 16.24 -8.03
N GLY A 138 -11.23 16.77 -9.25
CA GLY A 138 -11.55 18.18 -9.48
C GLY A 138 -12.98 18.55 -9.08
N ASP A 139 -13.21 19.83 -8.76
CA ASP A 139 -14.54 20.42 -8.50
C ASP A 139 -15.48 20.29 -9.72
N ASP A 140 -14.93 20.04 -10.91
CA ASP A 140 -15.63 19.75 -12.16
C ASP A 140 -15.91 18.25 -12.40
N GLY A 141 -15.54 17.38 -11.44
CA GLY A 141 -15.70 15.94 -11.50
C GLY A 141 -14.60 15.19 -12.26
N ARG A 142 -13.58 15.87 -12.80
CA ARG A 142 -12.47 15.19 -13.51
C ARG A 142 -11.50 14.55 -12.53
N VAL A 143 -11.23 13.26 -12.74
CA VAL A 143 -10.25 12.48 -11.99
C VAL A 143 -8.89 12.51 -12.70
N LYS A 144 -7.82 12.80 -11.96
CA LYS A 144 -6.44 12.89 -12.45
C LYS A 144 -5.45 12.19 -11.52
N VAL A 145 -4.52 11.43 -12.09
CA VAL A 145 -3.41 10.80 -11.37
C VAL A 145 -2.20 11.73 -11.34
N ALA A 146 -1.63 11.92 -10.15
CA ALA A 146 -0.47 12.75 -9.86
C ALA A 146 0.73 11.91 -9.37
N ASP A 147 1.92 12.50 -9.33
CA ASP A 147 3.10 11.91 -8.65
C ASP A 147 3.60 10.55 -9.18
N PHE A 148 3.53 10.35 -10.52
CA PHE A 148 4.16 9.23 -11.21
C PHE A 148 5.64 9.05 -10.88
N GLY A 149 5.95 8.03 -10.06
CA GLY A 149 7.29 7.43 -9.95
C GLY A 149 8.46 8.35 -9.57
N LEU A 150 8.22 9.48 -8.88
CA LEU A 150 9.24 10.48 -8.52
C LEU A 150 10.13 10.04 -7.34
N VAL A 151 10.86 8.94 -7.54
CA VAL A 151 11.74 8.20 -6.62
C VAL A 151 11.04 7.45 -5.48
N ARG A 152 11.13 6.12 -5.53
CA ARG A 152 11.13 5.26 -4.33
C ARG A 152 12.09 4.09 -4.56
N VAL A 153 13.26 4.15 -3.94
CA VAL A 153 14.14 2.99 -3.76
C VAL A 153 13.89 2.46 -2.35
N LEU A 154 13.72 1.15 -2.19
CA LEU A 154 13.34 0.53 -0.92
C LEU A 154 14.46 0.55 0.15
N GLY A 155 15.62 1.17 -0.14
CA GLY A 155 16.76 1.28 0.76
C GLY A 155 16.58 2.23 1.94
N ASP A 156 15.72 3.26 1.83
CA ASP A 156 15.63 4.35 2.82
C ASP A 156 14.46 4.18 3.83
N VAL A 157 13.94 2.95 3.99
CA VAL A 157 12.74 2.68 4.83
C VAL A 157 13.05 2.68 6.34
N THR A 158 14.30 2.88 6.74
CA THR A 158 14.74 2.78 8.15
C THR A 158 14.41 3.98 9.04
N ASP A 159 14.25 5.21 8.51
CA ASP A 159 14.49 6.42 9.33
C ASP A 159 13.38 7.49 9.42
N THR A 160 12.12 7.25 9.00
CA THR A 160 11.04 8.26 9.18
C THR A 160 9.72 7.75 9.80
N THR A 161 9.25 8.45 10.85
CA THR A 161 8.42 7.91 11.94
C THR A 161 6.92 8.25 11.91
N GLY A 162 6.27 8.29 10.73
CA GLY A 162 4.80 8.39 10.73
C GLY A 162 4.11 8.43 9.37
N THR A 163 4.72 9.10 8.38
CA THR A 163 4.22 9.12 7.00
C THR A 163 4.42 7.78 6.27
N VAL A 164 5.38 6.96 6.71
CA VAL A 164 5.70 5.65 6.12
C VAL A 164 4.58 4.64 6.34
N LEU A 165 3.91 4.65 7.50
CA LEU A 165 2.81 3.72 7.84
C LEU A 165 1.65 3.82 6.82
N GLY A 166 1.36 5.02 6.32
CA GLY A 166 0.34 5.22 5.28
C GLY A 166 0.74 4.66 3.91
N THR A 167 2.05 4.56 3.63
CA THR A 167 2.62 4.31 2.29
C THR A 167 3.09 2.87 2.09
N VAL A 168 3.02 2.02 3.12
CA VAL A 168 3.23 0.56 2.99
C VAL A 168 1.95 -0.20 2.63
N SER A 169 0.77 0.35 2.95
CA SER A 169 -0.52 -0.34 2.78
C SER A 169 -1.01 -0.55 1.34
N TYR A 170 -0.23 -0.13 0.35
CA TYR A 170 -0.53 -0.26 -1.09
C TYR A 170 0.63 -0.90 -1.86
N LEU A 171 1.69 -1.33 -1.16
CA LEU A 171 2.83 -1.99 -1.81
C LEU A 171 2.41 -3.38 -2.30
N ALA A 172 2.80 -3.71 -3.51
CA ALA A 172 2.64 -5.06 -4.03
C ALA A 172 3.67 -6.02 -3.39
N PRO A 173 3.34 -7.31 -3.18
CA PRO A 173 4.23 -8.31 -2.56
C PRO A 173 5.65 -8.32 -3.14
N GLU A 174 5.74 -8.30 -4.47
CA GLU A 174 7.00 -8.32 -5.21
C GLU A 174 7.84 -7.05 -5.02
N GLN A 175 7.26 -5.91 -4.63
CA GLN A 175 8.04 -4.72 -4.22
C GLN A 175 8.68 -4.87 -2.83
N ILE A 176 8.24 -5.85 -2.04
CA ILE A 176 8.77 -6.09 -0.69
C ILE A 176 9.86 -7.17 -0.75
N GLU A 177 9.69 -8.18 -1.61
CA GLU A 177 10.66 -9.27 -1.81
C GLU A 177 11.76 -8.93 -2.82
N HIS A 178 11.46 -8.13 -3.85
CA HIS A 178 12.36 -7.92 -4.99
C HIS A 178 12.50 -6.43 -5.36
N SER A 179 13.68 -6.08 -5.90
CA SER A 179 13.97 -4.71 -6.37
C SER A 179 13.47 -4.44 -7.80
N THR A 180 12.92 -5.45 -8.47
CA THR A 180 12.39 -5.39 -9.84
C THR A 180 10.87 -5.26 -9.82
N SER A 181 10.33 -4.22 -10.46
CA SER A 181 8.90 -3.90 -10.46
C SER A 181 8.41 -3.63 -11.88
N ASP A 182 7.42 -4.38 -12.34
CA ASP A 182 6.73 -4.20 -13.63
C ASP A 182 5.37 -3.48 -13.46
N THR A 183 4.55 -3.48 -14.52
CA THR A 183 3.23 -2.83 -14.56
C THR A 183 2.19 -3.43 -13.60
N ARG A 184 2.37 -4.68 -13.15
CA ARG A 184 1.43 -5.41 -12.27
C ARG A 184 1.45 -4.92 -10.82
N VAL A 185 2.50 -4.19 -10.45
CA VAL A 185 2.59 -3.45 -9.18
C VAL A 185 1.48 -2.41 -9.07
N ASP A 186 1.26 -1.63 -10.14
CA ASP A 186 0.21 -0.61 -10.15
C ASP A 186 -1.19 -1.24 -10.18
N VAL A 187 -1.33 -2.39 -10.84
CA VAL A 187 -2.56 -3.20 -10.87
C VAL A 187 -2.94 -3.66 -9.46
N TYR A 188 -1.99 -4.20 -8.70
CA TYR A 188 -2.19 -4.58 -7.29
C TYR A 188 -2.62 -3.40 -6.43
N ALA A 189 -1.88 -2.28 -6.51
CA ALA A 189 -2.20 -1.07 -5.78
C ALA A 189 -3.60 -0.52 -6.12
N CYS A 190 -4.01 -0.56 -7.39
CA CYS A 190 -5.38 -0.23 -7.81
C CYS A 190 -6.44 -1.17 -7.22
N GLY A 191 -6.17 -2.47 -7.12
CA GLY A 191 -7.05 -3.43 -6.46
C GLY A 191 -7.25 -3.13 -4.97
N VAL A 192 -6.16 -2.79 -4.27
CA VAL A 192 -6.20 -2.36 -2.86
C VAL A 192 -6.99 -1.05 -2.69
N VAL A 193 -6.79 -0.08 -3.58
CA VAL A 193 -7.57 1.18 -3.59
C VAL A 193 -9.05 0.91 -3.85
N LEU A 194 -9.40 0.00 -4.77
CA LEU A 194 -10.79 -0.39 -5.02
C LEU A 194 -11.43 -1.05 -3.79
N HIS A 195 -10.74 -1.98 -3.12
CA HIS A 195 -11.21 -2.55 -1.86
C HIS A 195 -11.48 -1.47 -0.82
N GLU A 196 -10.55 -0.51 -0.64
CA GLU A 196 -10.72 0.58 0.32
C GLU A 196 -11.88 1.51 -0.04
N MET A 197 -12.09 1.81 -1.34
CA MET A 197 -13.25 2.60 -1.79
C MET A 197 -14.58 1.90 -1.46
N LEU A 198 -14.70 0.60 -1.71
CA LEU A 198 -15.94 -0.16 -1.50
C LEU A 198 -16.24 -0.42 -0.01
N THR A 199 -15.21 -0.73 0.77
CA THR A 199 -15.36 -1.16 2.18
C THR A 199 -15.11 -0.05 3.21
N GLY A 200 -14.54 1.09 2.80
CA GLY A 200 -14.10 2.16 3.68
C GLY A 200 -12.99 1.75 4.65
N GLY A 201 -12.21 0.71 4.32
CA GLY A 201 -11.08 0.22 5.10
C GLY A 201 -10.01 -0.42 4.23
N LYS A 202 -8.75 -0.25 4.64
CA LYS A 202 -7.63 -0.97 4.02
C LYS A 202 -7.79 -2.48 4.24
N PRO A 203 -7.51 -3.33 3.23
CA PRO A 203 -7.65 -4.79 3.38
C PRO A 203 -6.68 -5.36 4.41
N HIS A 204 -5.44 -4.89 4.41
CA HIS A 204 -4.45 -5.19 5.43
C HIS A 204 -4.18 -3.95 6.29
N ALA A 205 -4.36 -4.11 7.59
CA ALA A 205 -4.11 -3.09 8.60
C ALA A 205 -3.38 -3.72 9.79
N GLY A 206 -2.46 -2.96 10.38
CA GLY A 206 -1.67 -3.39 11.52
C GLY A 206 -1.06 -2.18 12.22
N ASP A 207 -0.71 -2.34 13.49
CA ASP A 207 -0.21 -1.25 14.33
C ASP A 207 1.23 -0.84 13.95
N THR A 208 1.94 -1.70 13.22
CA THR A 208 3.32 -1.45 12.74
C THR A 208 3.43 -1.61 11.23
N PRO A 209 4.36 -0.88 10.56
CA PRO A 209 4.60 -1.06 9.12
C PRO A 209 5.04 -2.48 8.77
N ALA A 210 5.85 -3.12 9.63
CA ALA A 210 6.32 -4.48 9.43
C ALA A 210 5.19 -5.52 9.44
N GLN A 211 4.17 -5.33 10.28
CA GLN A 211 2.97 -6.17 10.28
C GLN A 211 2.19 -6.01 8.97
N VAL A 212 1.99 -4.78 8.49
CA VAL A 212 1.30 -4.52 7.21
C VAL A 212 2.06 -5.16 6.04
N LEU A 213 3.39 -5.05 6.00
CA LEU A 213 4.23 -5.72 5.00
C LEU A 213 4.11 -7.25 5.08
N TYR A 214 4.13 -7.83 6.29
CA TYR A 214 3.95 -9.27 6.49
C TYR A 214 2.58 -9.76 5.96
N LEU A 215 1.51 -9.00 6.19
CA LEU A 215 0.17 -9.31 5.71
C LEU A 215 0.12 -9.34 4.17
N HIS A 216 0.66 -8.32 3.49
CA HIS A 216 0.73 -8.32 2.01
C HIS A 216 1.48 -9.54 1.45
N LEU A 217 2.51 -10.03 2.15
CA LEU A 217 3.28 -11.22 1.72
C LEU A 217 2.60 -12.57 2.00
N ASN A 218 1.83 -12.69 3.08
CA ASN A 218 1.38 -13.99 3.60
C ASN A 218 -0.14 -14.19 3.61
N GLU A 219 -0.94 -13.13 3.51
CA GLU A 219 -2.40 -13.19 3.50
C GLU A 219 -2.94 -12.71 2.15
N ASP A 220 -4.13 -13.20 1.75
CA ASP A 220 -4.81 -12.71 0.56
C ASP A 220 -5.69 -11.53 0.94
N VAL A 221 -5.85 -10.56 0.03
CA VAL A 221 -6.82 -9.48 0.20
C VAL A 221 -8.22 -10.08 0.28
N PRO A 222 -9.00 -9.82 1.35
CA PRO A 222 -10.33 -10.38 1.50
C PRO A 222 -11.30 -9.82 0.45
N ALA A 223 -12.29 -10.63 0.06
CA ALA A 223 -13.36 -10.20 -0.83
C ALA A 223 -14.15 -9.03 -0.19
N PRO A 224 -14.33 -7.88 -0.86
CA PRO A 224 -15.11 -6.75 -0.37
C PRO A 224 -16.50 -7.10 0.20
N SER A 225 -17.20 -8.09 -0.39
CA SER A 225 -18.48 -8.60 0.11
C SER A 225 -18.43 -9.20 1.53
N THR A 226 -17.25 -9.65 1.98
CA THR A 226 -17.02 -10.13 3.35
C THR A 226 -17.09 -8.99 4.37
N ALA A 227 -16.65 -7.79 3.98
CA ALA A 227 -16.75 -6.58 4.80
C ALA A 227 -18.07 -5.81 4.58
N VAL A 228 -18.69 -5.95 3.41
CA VAL A 228 -19.93 -5.29 3.01
C VAL A 228 -20.93 -6.33 2.46
N PRO A 229 -21.71 -7.00 3.33
CA PRO A 229 -22.72 -7.96 2.89
C PRO A 229 -23.74 -7.33 1.94
N GLY A 230 -24.02 -8.01 0.82
CA GLY A 230 -24.90 -7.51 -0.25
C GLY A 230 -24.16 -6.80 -1.40
N LEU A 231 -22.84 -6.66 -1.33
CA LEU A 231 -22.04 -6.27 -2.49
C LEU A 231 -22.06 -7.36 -3.58
N ALA A 232 -21.97 -6.97 -4.84
CA ALA A 232 -22.03 -7.87 -5.98
C ALA A 232 -20.71 -8.61 -6.23
N VAL A 233 -20.77 -9.90 -6.57
CA VAL A 233 -19.61 -10.80 -6.71
C VAL A 233 -18.67 -10.40 -7.84
N GLU A 234 -19.16 -9.67 -8.85
CA GLU A 234 -18.36 -9.09 -9.92
C GLU A 234 -17.30 -8.11 -9.38
N LEU A 235 -17.60 -7.40 -8.29
CA LEU A 235 -16.67 -6.47 -7.64
C LEU A 235 -15.61 -7.21 -6.83
N ASP A 236 -15.98 -8.33 -6.20
CA ASP A 236 -15.02 -9.23 -5.55
C ASP A 236 -14.05 -9.82 -6.57
N GLY A 237 -14.55 -10.21 -7.75
CA GLY A 237 -13.75 -10.72 -8.85
C GLY A 237 -12.71 -9.72 -9.37
N ILE A 238 -13.07 -8.44 -9.52
CA ILE A 238 -12.11 -7.39 -9.90
C ILE A 238 -11.01 -7.23 -8.84
N VAL A 239 -11.40 -7.16 -7.56
CA VAL A 239 -10.42 -6.99 -6.47
C VAL A 239 -9.49 -8.20 -6.41
N ALA A 240 -10.03 -9.43 -6.33
CA ALA A 240 -9.25 -10.66 -6.24
C ALA A 240 -8.28 -10.83 -7.44
N ALA A 241 -8.72 -10.54 -8.66
CA ALA A 241 -7.86 -10.61 -9.84
C ALA A 241 -6.74 -9.55 -9.81
N ALA A 242 -7.04 -8.34 -9.33
CA ALA A 242 -6.04 -7.28 -9.20
C ALA A 242 -5.04 -7.55 -8.07
N THR A 243 -5.48 -8.12 -6.94
CA THR A 243 -4.70 -8.27 -5.71
C THR A 243 -4.18 -9.69 -5.43
N ALA A 244 -4.13 -10.57 -6.44
CA ALA A 244 -3.50 -11.88 -6.29
C ALA A 244 -2.04 -11.74 -5.83
N ARG A 245 -1.55 -12.57 -4.90
CA ARG A 245 -0.14 -12.47 -4.45
C ARG A 245 0.84 -12.69 -5.58
N ASP A 246 0.64 -13.75 -6.37
CA ASP A 246 1.41 -14.04 -7.58
C ASP A 246 1.14 -12.98 -8.67
N PRO A 247 2.15 -12.23 -9.15
CA PRO A 247 1.98 -11.25 -10.22
C PRO A 247 1.52 -11.86 -11.55
N ASP A 248 1.87 -13.12 -11.86
CA ASP A 248 1.49 -13.75 -13.14
C ASP A 248 0.00 -14.11 -13.22
N LEU A 249 -0.68 -14.21 -12.07
CA LEU A 249 -2.14 -14.38 -11.99
C LEU A 249 -2.92 -13.06 -12.14
N ARG A 250 -2.24 -11.91 -12.11
CA ARG A 250 -2.88 -10.58 -12.24
C ARG A 250 -3.05 -10.17 -13.71
N PRO A 251 -3.98 -9.26 -14.02
CA PRO A 251 -3.98 -8.52 -15.28
C PRO A 251 -2.60 -7.90 -15.54
N TYR A 252 -2.05 -8.14 -16.74
CA TYR A 252 -0.68 -7.75 -17.08
C TYR A 252 -0.41 -6.24 -16.95
N ASP A 253 -1.40 -5.41 -17.27
CA ASP A 253 -1.32 -3.96 -17.18
C ASP A 253 -2.67 -3.34 -16.76
N ALA A 254 -2.66 -2.02 -16.55
CA ALA A 254 -3.87 -1.27 -16.22
C ALA A 254 -4.90 -1.23 -17.37
N VAL A 255 -4.52 -1.55 -18.61
CA VAL A 255 -5.46 -1.65 -19.75
C VAL A 255 -6.30 -2.92 -19.64
N ALA A 256 -5.67 -4.05 -19.29
CA ALA A 256 -6.34 -5.31 -19.01
C ALA A 256 -7.27 -5.19 -17.79
N LEU A 257 -6.82 -4.56 -16.70
CA LEU A 257 -7.69 -4.29 -15.54
C LEU A 257 -8.85 -3.33 -15.88
N LEU A 258 -8.63 -2.32 -16.75
CA LEU A 258 -9.72 -1.44 -17.21
C LEU A 258 -10.78 -2.19 -18.03
N ALA A 259 -10.36 -3.15 -18.86
CA ALA A 259 -11.29 -3.99 -19.62
C ALA A 259 -12.16 -4.83 -18.66
N LEU A 260 -11.55 -5.50 -17.68
CA LEU A 260 -12.27 -6.26 -16.65
C LEU A 260 -13.21 -5.39 -15.82
N ALA A 261 -12.77 -4.19 -15.40
CA ALA A 261 -13.60 -3.27 -14.63
C ALA A 261 -14.85 -2.82 -15.40
N ARG A 262 -14.72 -2.55 -16.71
CA ARG A 262 -15.84 -2.19 -17.59
C ARG A 262 -16.77 -3.36 -17.87
N GLU A 263 -16.21 -4.56 -18.05
CA GLU A 263 -17.01 -5.77 -18.26
C GLU A 263 -17.81 -6.11 -17.00
N ALA A 264 -17.21 -6.07 -15.82
CA ALA A 264 -17.91 -6.21 -14.56
C ALA A 264 -19.01 -5.15 -14.41
N ARG A 265 -18.70 -3.87 -14.68
CA ARG A 265 -19.66 -2.76 -14.64
C ARG A 265 -20.87 -2.98 -15.54
N SER A 266 -20.70 -3.58 -16.73
CA SER A 266 -21.81 -3.83 -17.66
C SER A 266 -22.74 -4.97 -17.25
N ARG A 267 -22.30 -5.85 -16.33
CA ARG A 267 -23.12 -6.93 -15.74
C ARG A 267 -23.89 -6.48 -14.49
N LEU A 268 -23.49 -5.39 -13.84
CA LEU A 268 -24.13 -4.87 -12.63
C LEU A 268 -25.43 -4.12 -12.96
N SER A 269 -26.49 -4.41 -12.21
CA SER A 269 -27.72 -3.61 -12.22
C SER A 269 -27.54 -2.27 -11.51
N ASP A 270 -28.37 -1.28 -11.83
CA ASP A 270 -28.36 0.03 -11.14
C ASP A 270 -28.52 -0.11 -9.62
N ALA A 271 -29.34 -1.05 -9.15
CA ALA A 271 -29.52 -1.32 -7.72
C ALA A 271 -28.23 -1.84 -7.04
N GLN A 272 -27.40 -2.61 -7.74
CA GLN A 272 -26.08 -3.04 -7.25
C GLN A 272 -25.06 -1.91 -7.33
N LEU A 273 -25.13 -1.07 -8.36
CA LEU A 273 -24.25 0.09 -8.54
C LEU A 273 -24.49 1.18 -7.48
N ASP A 274 -25.74 1.39 -7.09
CA ASP A 274 -26.15 2.40 -6.10
C ASP A 274 -26.24 1.86 -4.66
N ALA A 275 -25.87 0.59 -4.44
CA ALA A 275 -25.81 -0.02 -3.12
C ALA A 275 -24.91 0.80 -2.17
N VAL A 276 -25.48 1.22 -1.03
CA VAL A 276 -24.80 2.07 -0.04
C VAL A 276 -24.05 1.19 0.97
N PRO A 277 -22.71 1.25 1.07
CA PRO A 277 -21.97 0.48 2.08
C PRO A 277 -22.31 0.93 3.51
N PRO A 278 -22.25 0.05 4.52
CA PRO A 278 -22.62 0.37 5.91
C PRO A 278 -21.71 1.41 6.58
N LYS A 279 -20.50 1.61 6.06
CA LYS A 279 -19.54 2.64 6.50
C LYS A 279 -19.66 3.96 5.73
N ALA A 280 -20.54 4.05 4.73
CA ALA A 280 -20.78 5.29 4.01
C ALA A 280 -21.55 6.27 4.90
N LYS A 281 -20.96 7.44 5.15
CA LYS A 281 -21.61 8.54 5.88
C LYS A 281 -22.59 9.25 4.92
N PRO A 282 -23.83 9.53 5.37
CA PRO A 282 -24.79 10.24 4.53
C PRO A 282 -24.28 11.66 4.23
N VAL A 283 -24.47 12.10 2.98
CA VAL A 283 -24.28 13.51 2.61
C VAL A 283 -25.35 14.33 3.33
N PRO A 284 -25.02 15.42 4.04
CA PRO A 284 -26.02 16.28 4.63
C PRO A 284 -26.80 17.01 3.53
N GLU A 285 -28.02 16.58 3.26
CA GLU A 285 -29.01 17.34 2.47
C GLU A 285 -29.50 18.55 3.29
N GLY A 286 -28.66 19.59 3.44
CA GLY A 286 -29.08 20.81 4.12
C GLY A 286 -27.99 21.82 4.53
N GLY A 287 -27.61 22.69 3.59
CA GLY A 287 -27.20 24.09 3.86
C GLY A 287 -25.70 24.41 3.87
N PRO A 288 -25.34 25.72 3.81
CA PRO A 288 -26.13 26.86 3.35
C PRO A 288 -25.84 27.21 1.87
N GLU A 289 -26.54 28.21 1.34
CA GLU A 289 -26.50 28.65 -0.07
C GLU A 289 -25.08 29.05 -0.53
N GLY A 290 -24.62 28.55 -1.68
CA GLY A 290 -23.29 28.90 -2.19
C GLY A 290 -22.76 28.20 -3.45
N ARG A 291 -23.39 27.13 -3.95
CA ARG A 291 -23.00 26.48 -5.23
C ARG A 291 -24.19 26.37 -6.19
N THR A 292 -24.13 27.17 -7.25
CA THR A 292 -25.15 27.31 -8.30
C THR A 292 -25.34 26.00 -9.08
N LYS A 293 -26.44 25.28 -8.82
CA LYS A 293 -26.89 24.22 -9.74
C LYS A 293 -27.48 24.88 -11.00
N VAL A 294 -26.81 24.68 -12.14
CA VAL A 294 -27.30 25.13 -13.46
C VAL A 294 -28.48 24.24 -13.87
N ILE A 295 -29.65 24.86 -14.09
CA ILE A 295 -30.83 24.18 -14.65
C ILE A 295 -30.76 24.29 -16.19
N PRO A 296 -30.83 23.18 -16.95
CA PRO A 296 -30.85 23.25 -18.41
C PRO A 296 -32.16 23.84 -18.92
N ARG A 297 -32.08 24.85 -19.79
CA ARG A 297 -33.24 25.57 -20.32
C ARG A 297 -33.74 24.93 -21.62
N VAL A 298 -34.89 24.29 -21.57
CA VAL A 298 -35.63 23.83 -22.76
C VAL A 298 -36.46 24.99 -23.33
N LEU A 299 -36.38 25.20 -24.64
CA LEU A 299 -37.18 26.15 -25.43
C LEU A 299 -38.30 25.41 -26.18
N PRO A 300 -39.55 25.90 -26.13
CA PRO A 300 -40.58 25.63 -27.14
C PRO A 300 -40.80 26.84 -28.09
N PRO A 301 -41.46 26.64 -29.26
CA PRO A 301 -41.38 27.57 -30.41
C PRO A 301 -42.56 28.57 -30.57
N GLU A 302 -42.40 29.45 -31.56
CA GLU A 302 -43.39 30.34 -32.20
C GLU A 302 -44.51 29.52 -32.93
N GLU A 303 -45.68 30.02 -33.37
CA GLU A 303 -46.14 31.36 -33.83
C GLU A 303 -47.72 31.52 -33.69
N PRO A 304 -48.56 32.31 -34.45
CA PRO A 304 -49.65 33.15 -33.86
C PRO A 304 -51.07 32.92 -34.52
N PRO A 305 -52.04 33.88 -34.65
CA PRO A 305 -52.45 35.11 -33.91
C PRO A 305 -53.98 35.20 -33.52
N GLN A 306 -54.39 36.38 -33.02
CA GLN A 306 -55.75 36.99 -32.93
C GLN A 306 -56.54 36.83 -31.59
N GLY A 307 -57.01 37.90 -30.93
CA GLY A 307 -56.77 39.34 -31.17
C GLY A 307 -57.53 40.30 -30.22
N HIS A 308 -57.32 41.61 -30.40
CA HIS A 308 -58.04 42.76 -29.80
C HIS A 308 -57.94 42.98 -28.27
N ARG A 309 -57.73 44.17 -27.69
CA ARG A 309 -57.22 45.50 -28.12
C ARG A 309 -57.25 46.41 -26.85
N ARG A 310 -56.14 47.08 -26.53
CA ARG A 310 -55.95 48.33 -25.73
C ARG A 310 -55.19 48.25 -24.37
N LYS A 311 -54.01 48.88 -24.39
CA LYS A 311 -53.33 49.66 -23.32
C LYS A 311 -54.03 51.02 -23.11
N PRO A 312 -53.62 51.94 -22.18
CA PRO A 312 -52.48 51.90 -21.24
C PRO A 312 -52.89 52.13 -19.77
N ASP A 313 -51.98 52.27 -18.78
CA ASP A 313 -50.73 51.59 -18.38
C ASP A 313 -50.38 52.16 -16.97
N GLY A 314 -49.65 51.45 -16.10
CA GLY A 314 -49.44 51.89 -14.70
C GLY A 314 -48.49 51.01 -13.89
N VAL A 315 -47.37 51.59 -13.43
CA VAL A 315 -46.21 50.91 -12.84
C VAL A 315 -46.34 50.48 -11.36
N HIS A 316 -45.72 49.33 -11.05
CA HIS A 316 -45.18 48.88 -9.75
C HIS A 316 -46.03 49.03 -8.46
N ARG A 317 -46.46 47.88 -7.91
CA ARG A 317 -45.92 47.30 -6.64
C ARG A 317 -46.68 46.04 -6.22
N THR A 318 -45.95 44.95 -6.02
CA THR A 318 -46.50 43.72 -5.42
C THR A 318 -46.65 43.87 -3.91
N SER A 319 -47.88 43.62 -3.49
CA SER A 319 -48.31 43.27 -2.14
C SER A 319 -47.41 42.26 -1.42
N ARG A 320 -47.31 42.41 -0.09
CA ARG A 320 -46.99 41.31 0.82
C ARG A 320 -48.10 41.23 1.87
N LEU A 321 -48.57 40.01 2.15
CA LEU A 321 -49.73 39.77 3.01
C LEU A 321 -49.42 40.03 4.49
N GLU A 322 -50.16 41.00 5.05
CA GLU A 322 -51.08 40.87 6.19
C GLU A 322 -50.95 39.66 7.16
N MET A 323 -50.77 39.96 8.46
CA MET A 323 -51.73 39.50 9.49
C MET A 323 -51.65 40.28 10.83
N ALA A 324 -52.83 40.74 11.27
CA ALA A 324 -53.34 40.99 12.63
C ALA A 324 -52.44 41.52 13.78
N PRO A 325 -52.77 42.72 14.33
CA PRO A 325 -52.44 43.11 15.72
C PRO A 325 -53.63 42.87 16.69
N PRO A 326 -53.38 42.56 17.98
CA PRO A 326 -54.42 42.55 19.03
C PRO A 326 -54.59 43.93 19.72
N ASP A 327 -55.73 44.09 20.41
CA ASP A 327 -56.28 45.38 20.87
C ASP A 327 -55.49 46.17 21.95
N LEU A 328 -55.65 47.50 21.88
CA LEU A 328 -55.22 48.46 22.91
C LEU A 328 -56.43 48.94 23.76
N PRO A 329 -56.38 48.88 25.10
CA PRO A 329 -57.32 49.57 25.97
C PRO A 329 -57.08 51.09 26.00
N ARG A 330 -58.15 51.89 25.98
CA ARG A 330 -58.11 53.36 26.05
C ARG A 330 -57.77 53.86 27.47
N PRO A 331 -56.96 54.92 27.64
CA PRO A 331 -56.74 55.56 28.93
C PRO A 331 -57.82 56.60 29.28
N ALA A 332 -58.19 56.67 30.56
CA ALA A 332 -59.04 57.72 31.15
C ALA A 332 -58.19 58.89 31.71
N PRO A 333 -58.78 60.07 32.00
CA PRO A 333 -58.01 61.32 32.12
C PRO A 333 -57.34 61.58 33.49
N ARG A 334 -56.33 62.46 33.43
CA ARG A 334 -55.47 62.92 34.53
C ARG A 334 -56.23 63.50 35.74
N ARG A 335 -55.66 63.30 36.93
CA ARG A 335 -55.65 64.33 37.99
C ARG A 335 -54.23 64.61 38.46
N THR A 336 -53.97 65.89 38.73
CA THR A 336 -52.65 66.44 39.06
C THR A 336 -52.48 66.62 40.55
N THR A 337 -51.37 66.12 41.12
CA THR A 337 -50.82 66.62 42.39
C THR A 337 -49.29 66.71 42.29
N ARG A 338 -48.73 67.86 42.68
CA ARG A 338 -47.27 68.06 42.81
C ARG A 338 -46.81 67.59 44.20
N PRO A 339 -45.72 66.83 44.32
CA PRO A 339 -44.96 66.71 45.56
C PRO A 339 -43.66 67.56 45.51
N PRO A 340 -43.00 67.80 46.68
CA PRO A 340 -42.09 68.94 46.84
C PRO A 340 -40.60 68.66 46.55
N ARG A 341 -39.83 69.74 46.47
CA ARG A 341 -38.38 69.79 46.21
C ARG A 341 -37.53 69.20 47.36
N ARG A 342 -37.53 67.88 47.55
CA ARG A 342 -36.51 67.15 48.38
C ARG A 342 -36.01 65.82 47.80
N GLY A 343 -36.48 65.38 46.63
CA GLY A 343 -36.11 64.08 46.03
C GLY A 343 -34.76 64.01 45.30
N VAL A 344 -34.21 65.15 44.85
CA VAL A 344 -33.03 65.17 43.96
C VAL A 344 -31.75 64.69 44.66
N ILE A 345 -31.57 65.01 45.95
CA ILE A 345 -30.38 64.61 46.72
C ILE A 345 -30.39 63.09 46.99
N ALA A 346 -31.56 62.52 47.31
CA ALA A 346 -31.70 61.07 47.52
C ALA A 346 -31.41 60.27 46.24
N ALA A 347 -31.86 60.75 45.07
CA ALA A 347 -31.54 60.14 43.79
C ALA A 347 -30.03 60.19 43.48
N LEU A 348 -29.36 61.31 43.78
CA LEU A 348 -27.93 61.49 43.50
C LEU A 348 -27.05 60.62 44.41
N VAL A 349 -27.42 60.47 45.69
CA VAL A 349 -26.77 59.53 46.63
C VAL A 349 -27.00 58.07 46.20
N ALA A 350 -28.20 57.70 45.74
CA ALA A 350 -28.48 56.37 45.23
C ALA A 350 -27.64 56.05 43.97
N VAL A 351 -27.50 57.01 43.04
CA VAL A 351 -26.64 56.86 41.86
C VAL A 351 -25.16 56.74 42.24
N LEU A 352 -24.67 57.51 43.23
CA LEU A 352 -23.31 57.37 43.76
C LEU A 352 -23.08 56.03 44.47
N LEU A 353 -24.07 55.50 45.20
CA LEU A 353 -23.99 54.16 45.79
C LEU A 353 -23.99 53.05 44.73
N VAL A 354 -24.82 53.17 43.69
CA VAL A 354 -24.82 52.21 42.57
C VAL A 354 -23.52 52.29 41.78
N LEU A 355 -22.95 53.49 41.58
CA LEU A 355 -21.62 53.65 40.98
C LEU A 355 -20.51 53.10 41.87
N GLY A 356 -20.55 53.33 43.19
CA GLY A 356 -19.54 52.85 44.14
C GLY A 356 -19.58 51.34 44.38
N VAL A 357 -20.77 50.74 44.42
CA VAL A 357 -20.94 49.28 44.43
C VAL A 357 -20.58 48.70 43.07
N GLY A 358 -20.94 49.38 41.97
CA GLY A 358 -20.56 49.00 40.61
C GLY A 358 -19.04 48.98 40.39
N THR A 359 -18.33 50.03 40.83
CA THR A 359 -16.86 50.07 40.75
C THR A 359 -16.20 49.13 41.74
N GLY A 360 -16.77 48.92 42.94
CA GLY A 360 -16.29 47.93 43.90
C GLY A 360 -16.39 46.49 43.36
N VAL A 361 -17.54 46.11 42.80
CA VAL A 361 -17.75 44.81 42.15
C VAL A 361 -16.87 44.65 40.92
N TRP A 362 -16.68 45.72 40.12
CA TRP A 362 -15.79 45.72 38.96
C TRP A 362 -14.31 45.55 39.34
N TYR A 363 -13.87 46.20 40.42
CA TYR A 363 -12.50 46.10 40.93
C TYR A 363 -12.20 44.73 41.56
N ILE A 364 -13.17 44.15 42.27
CA ILE A 364 -13.04 42.80 42.87
C ILE A 364 -13.02 41.70 41.79
N ASN A 365 -13.73 41.88 40.67
CA ASN A 365 -13.89 40.85 39.63
C ASN A 365 -12.86 40.94 38.49
N SER A 366 -12.23 42.10 38.25
CA SER A 366 -11.32 42.28 37.10
C SER A 366 -9.88 41.77 37.32
N GLY A 367 -9.43 41.62 38.58
CA GLY A 367 -8.02 41.38 38.91
C GLY A 367 -7.58 39.97 39.31
N GLN A 368 -8.47 38.97 39.37
CA GLN A 368 -8.14 37.67 40.02
C GLN A 368 -7.66 36.53 39.12
N PHE A 369 -7.49 36.74 37.81
CA PHE A 369 -7.16 35.64 36.87
C PHE A 369 -5.96 35.96 35.97
N THR A 370 -4.84 35.32 36.28
CA THR A 370 -3.64 35.27 35.43
C THR A 370 -3.84 34.23 34.32
N ARG A 371 -3.35 34.50 33.10
CA ARG A 371 -3.36 33.50 32.02
C ARG A 371 -2.01 32.78 31.98
N VAL A 372 -2.03 31.45 31.89
CA VAL A 372 -0.80 30.68 31.67
C VAL A 372 -0.21 31.07 30.30
N PRO A 373 1.06 31.52 30.21
CA PRO A 373 1.71 31.81 28.94
C PRO A 373 1.88 30.53 28.09
N SER A 374 2.23 30.66 26.82
CA SER A 374 2.55 29.50 25.98
C SER A 374 3.95 28.98 26.30
N LEU A 375 4.03 27.75 26.79
CA LEU A 375 5.28 27.11 27.26
C LEU A 375 5.73 25.92 26.40
N LEU A 376 4.85 25.41 25.53
CA LEU A 376 5.14 24.29 24.64
C LEU A 376 6.36 24.57 23.75
N GLY A 377 7.27 23.60 23.65
CA GLY A 377 8.46 23.70 22.80
C GLY A 377 9.56 24.62 23.34
N GLN A 378 9.46 25.08 24.58
CA GLN A 378 10.49 25.91 25.22
C GLN A 378 11.39 25.10 26.15
N SER A 379 12.62 25.57 26.37
CA SER A 379 13.50 24.97 27.37
C SER A 379 12.92 25.12 28.79
N GLU A 380 13.22 24.16 29.68
CA GLU A 380 12.80 24.20 31.08
C GLU A 380 13.14 25.54 31.77
N GLN A 381 14.31 26.13 31.46
CA GLN A 381 14.76 27.40 32.04
C GLN A 381 13.94 28.59 31.55
N GLU A 382 13.64 28.67 30.25
CA GLU A 382 12.80 29.73 29.69
C GLU A 382 11.34 29.63 30.15
N ALA A 383 10.82 28.40 30.26
CA ALA A 383 9.48 28.14 30.75
C ALA A 383 9.32 28.56 32.21
N LYS A 384 10.28 28.19 33.08
CA LYS A 384 10.35 28.65 34.47
C LYS A 384 10.41 30.18 34.57
N LYS A 385 11.25 30.81 33.76
CA LYS A 385 11.37 32.28 33.72
C LYS A 385 10.05 32.95 33.32
N ARG A 386 9.38 32.48 32.26
CA ARG A 386 8.09 33.04 31.81
C ARG A 386 6.95 32.84 32.79
N LEU A 387 6.93 31.74 33.54
CA LEU A 387 5.95 31.53 34.61
C LEU A 387 6.20 32.46 35.80
N ALA A 388 7.47 32.64 36.19
CA ALA A 388 7.86 33.59 37.22
C ALA A 388 7.55 35.05 36.82
N ASP A 389 7.86 35.45 35.58
CA ASP A 389 7.52 36.76 35.01
C ASP A 389 5.99 36.99 34.96
N ALA A 390 5.18 35.93 34.92
CA ALA A 390 3.72 35.97 34.99
C ALA A 390 3.16 35.89 36.42
N GLY A 391 4.01 35.70 37.44
CA GLY A 391 3.58 35.58 38.84
C GLY A 391 2.92 34.25 39.21
N LEU A 392 3.26 33.15 38.51
CA LEU A 392 2.73 31.80 38.74
C LEU A 392 3.79 30.87 39.35
N ASP A 393 3.41 30.06 40.35
CA ASP A 393 4.29 29.04 40.93
C ASP A 393 4.53 27.86 39.97
N VAL A 394 5.70 27.21 40.06
CA VAL A 394 6.15 26.23 39.05
C VAL A 394 6.54 24.90 39.67
N LYS A 395 5.88 23.82 39.22
CA LYS A 395 6.27 22.43 39.51
C LYS A 395 6.81 21.77 38.23
N VAL A 396 7.78 20.87 38.37
CA VAL A 396 8.38 20.16 37.23
C VAL A 396 8.08 18.68 37.35
N GLY A 397 7.36 18.14 36.38
CA GLY A 397 7.26 16.72 36.09
C GLY A 397 8.14 16.35 34.90
N ASN A 398 8.61 15.11 34.83
CA ASN A 398 9.43 14.62 33.73
C ASN A 398 8.78 13.38 33.11
N ASP A 399 8.60 13.37 31.79
CA ASP A 399 8.04 12.22 31.05
C ASP A 399 8.77 12.00 29.72
N PHE A 400 8.54 10.89 29.03
CA PHE A 400 9.16 10.57 27.75
C PHE A 400 8.33 11.12 26.59
N SER A 401 8.99 11.70 25.58
CA SER A 401 8.33 12.17 24.36
C SER A 401 9.22 11.92 23.14
N ASP A 402 8.59 11.49 22.06
CA ASP A 402 9.15 11.34 20.72
C ASP A 402 9.17 12.66 19.92
N THR A 403 8.29 13.59 20.29
CA THR A 403 8.00 14.83 19.57
C THR A 403 8.80 16.02 20.12
N PHE A 404 9.13 16.01 21.41
CA PHE A 404 9.87 17.08 22.08
C PHE A 404 11.27 16.63 22.49
N GLU A 405 12.27 17.45 22.15
CA GLU A 405 13.67 17.22 22.55
C GLU A 405 13.84 17.14 24.07
N ARG A 406 14.89 16.44 24.52
CA ARG A 406 15.19 16.27 25.94
C ARG A 406 15.50 17.63 26.60
N GLY A 407 14.76 17.98 27.66
CA GLY A 407 14.87 19.27 28.36
C GLY A 407 13.86 20.32 27.90
N THR A 408 13.00 19.98 26.93
CA THR A 408 11.95 20.86 26.39
C THR A 408 10.59 20.55 27.00
N VAL A 409 9.79 21.57 27.27
CA VAL A 409 8.44 21.43 27.83
C VAL A 409 7.46 20.89 26.79
N MET A 410 6.91 19.71 27.06
CA MET A 410 5.93 19.00 26.22
C MET A 410 4.47 19.30 26.59
N GLY A 411 4.22 19.83 27.79
CA GLY A 411 2.88 20.15 28.29
C GLY A 411 2.91 20.95 29.59
N SER A 412 1.76 21.53 29.96
CA SER A 412 1.58 22.19 31.26
C SER A 412 0.18 21.90 31.80
N ASP A 413 0.07 21.60 33.09
CA ASP A 413 -1.21 21.50 33.81
C ASP A 413 -1.30 22.63 34.86
N PRO A 414 -2.25 23.57 34.75
CA PRO A 414 -3.25 23.70 33.70
C PRO A 414 -2.67 24.19 32.35
N ASP A 415 -3.44 23.95 31.28
CA ASP A 415 -3.06 24.18 29.89
C ASP A 415 -2.58 25.60 29.56
N SER A 416 -1.74 25.72 28.54
CA SER A 416 -1.37 27.02 27.97
C SER A 416 -2.61 27.85 27.59
N ARG A 417 -2.67 29.12 28.05
CA ARG A 417 -3.82 30.06 27.99
C ARG A 417 -4.96 29.79 28.96
N ALA A 418 -4.93 28.75 29.79
CA ALA A 418 -5.89 28.57 30.89
C ALA A 418 -5.85 29.76 31.87
N ARG A 419 -6.95 29.97 32.59
CA ARG A 419 -7.05 31.02 33.62
C ARG A 419 -6.79 30.41 34.99
N VAL A 420 -5.68 30.81 35.59
CA VAL A 420 -5.30 30.44 36.96
C VAL A 420 -5.64 31.59 37.89
N ARG A 421 -6.12 31.28 39.10
CA ARG A 421 -6.47 32.29 40.09
C ARG A 421 -5.21 32.73 40.84
N GLY A 422 -4.88 34.01 40.78
CA GLY A 422 -3.70 34.57 41.45
C GLY A 422 -2.39 33.91 41.04
N ASP A 423 -1.72 33.34 42.03
CA ASP A 423 -0.39 32.72 42.05
C ASP A 423 -0.39 31.18 41.88
N GLY A 424 -1.56 30.61 41.53
CA GLY A 424 -1.77 29.16 41.52
C GLY A 424 -0.71 28.35 40.73
N PRO A 425 -0.36 27.14 41.20
CA PRO A 425 0.76 26.39 40.67
C PRO A 425 0.48 25.82 39.27
N VAL A 426 1.46 25.95 38.39
CA VAL A 426 1.48 25.32 37.06
C VAL A 426 2.55 24.22 37.05
N THR A 427 2.13 23.00 36.74
CA THR A 427 3.05 21.86 36.57
C THR A 427 3.47 21.79 35.12
N ILE A 428 4.74 22.08 34.82
CA ILE A 428 5.32 21.84 33.48
C ILE A 428 5.79 20.39 33.38
N VAL A 429 5.51 19.75 32.25
CA VAL A 429 6.02 18.41 31.92
C VAL A 429 7.19 18.58 30.95
N VAL A 430 8.37 18.13 31.34
CA VAL A 430 9.61 18.23 30.55
C VAL A 430 9.92 16.88 29.93
N SER A 431 10.21 16.88 28.62
CA SER A 431 10.59 15.69 27.88
C SER A 431 11.96 15.16 28.33
N ARG A 432 12.05 13.85 28.55
CA ARG A 432 13.30 13.11 28.72
C ARG A 432 13.92 12.64 27.39
N GLY A 433 13.29 12.96 26.27
CA GLY A 433 13.56 12.40 24.95
C GLY A 433 12.80 11.09 24.71
N PRO A 434 13.02 10.43 23.56
CA PRO A 434 12.36 9.16 23.22
C PRO A 434 12.83 8.06 24.18
N LYS A 435 11.90 7.17 24.55
CA LYS A 435 12.23 5.95 25.29
C LYS A 435 13.06 5.04 24.36
N ILE A 436 14.19 4.57 24.85
CA ILE A 436 15.11 3.66 24.14
C ILE A 436 15.32 2.38 24.95
N VAL A 437 15.51 1.26 24.27
CA VAL A 437 15.85 -0.04 24.84
C VAL A 437 16.96 -0.67 24.00
N LYS A 438 17.81 -1.49 24.60
CA LYS A 438 18.90 -2.18 23.90
C LYS A 438 18.41 -3.51 23.35
N VAL A 439 18.79 -3.82 22.11
CA VAL A 439 18.59 -5.16 21.55
C VAL A 439 19.35 -6.17 22.43
N PRO A 440 18.69 -7.18 23.02
CA PRO A 440 19.38 -8.23 23.76
C PRO A 440 20.27 -9.04 22.83
N ASP A 441 21.31 -9.67 23.38
CA ASP A 441 22.02 -10.71 22.67
C ASP A 441 21.15 -11.97 22.60
N LEU A 442 21.05 -12.54 21.40
CA LEU A 442 20.18 -13.67 21.04
C LEU A 442 20.92 -14.72 20.21
N GLU A 443 22.23 -14.55 19.97
CA GLU A 443 23.05 -15.51 19.23
C GLU A 443 23.05 -16.88 19.94
N GLY A 444 22.99 -17.97 19.17
CA GLY A 444 22.86 -19.34 19.68
C GLY A 444 21.54 -19.68 20.38
N SER A 445 20.63 -18.72 20.59
CA SER A 445 19.34 -18.97 21.24
C SER A 445 18.33 -19.63 20.29
N THR A 446 17.49 -20.53 20.80
CA THR A 446 16.40 -21.10 20.00
C THR A 446 15.39 -20.02 19.58
N LEU A 447 14.73 -20.17 18.43
CA LEU A 447 13.72 -19.21 17.95
C LEU A 447 12.61 -18.92 18.99
N ALA A 448 12.23 -19.92 19.79
CA ALA A 448 11.23 -19.76 20.85
C ALA A 448 11.73 -18.88 22.01
N GLU A 449 12.99 -19.07 22.42
CA GLU A 449 13.62 -18.29 23.49
C GLU A 449 13.98 -16.88 23.04
N ALA A 450 14.45 -16.72 21.80
CA ALA A 450 14.72 -15.42 21.20
C ALA A 450 13.46 -14.53 21.20
N ARG A 451 12.31 -15.10 20.81
CA ARG A 451 11.00 -14.43 20.90
C ARG A 451 10.62 -14.06 22.33
N ARG A 452 10.91 -14.91 23.32
CA ARG A 452 10.66 -14.65 24.75
C ARG A 452 11.54 -13.50 25.27
N MET A 453 12.82 -13.49 24.91
CA MET A 453 13.79 -12.47 25.32
C MET A 453 13.49 -11.11 24.69
N LEU A 454 13.15 -11.05 23.40
CA LEU A 454 12.66 -9.83 22.75
C LEU A 454 11.42 -9.27 23.48
N LYS A 455 10.42 -10.11 23.76
CA LYS A 455 9.21 -9.69 24.47
C LYS A 455 9.51 -9.18 25.89
N GLN A 456 10.46 -9.77 26.60
CA GLN A 456 10.92 -9.29 27.92
C GLN A 456 11.67 -7.95 27.83
N ALA A 457 12.43 -7.74 26.76
CA ALA A 457 13.05 -6.45 26.45
C ALA A 457 12.05 -5.38 25.94
N GLY A 458 10.76 -5.73 25.77
CA GLY A 458 9.79 -4.81 25.17
C GLY A 458 10.11 -4.49 23.70
N LEU A 459 10.56 -5.50 22.95
CA LEU A 459 10.84 -5.46 21.52
C LEU A 459 9.99 -6.52 20.79
N ALA A 460 9.70 -6.27 19.52
CA ALA A 460 8.95 -7.18 18.69
C ALA A 460 9.88 -8.14 17.91
N ALA A 461 9.46 -9.39 17.72
CA ALA A 461 10.11 -10.27 16.76
C ALA A 461 9.67 -9.88 15.35
N GLY A 462 10.62 -9.46 14.51
CA GLY A 462 10.40 -9.10 13.12
C GLY A 462 10.42 -10.31 12.18
N VAL A 463 10.84 -10.06 10.94
CA VAL A 463 10.96 -11.10 9.90
C VAL A 463 12.00 -12.15 10.34
N VAL A 464 11.66 -13.44 10.16
CA VAL A 464 12.57 -14.56 10.40
C VAL A 464 13.08 -15.07 9.06
N THR A 465 14.34 -14.81 8.75
CA THR A 465 15.04 -15.33 7.57
C THR A 465 15.88 -16.56 7.94
N ARG A 466 16.07 -17.50 7.01
CA ARG A 466 16.87 -18.71 7.25
C ARG A 466 18.08 -18.79 6.32
N SER A 467 19.27 -19.01 6.86
CA SER A 467 20.52 -19.21 6.10
C SER A 467 21.26 -20.44 6.63
N PHE A 468 22.12 -21.05 5.80
CA PHE A 468 23.05 -22.07 6.27
C PHE A 468 24.17 -21.41 7.12
N ASP A 469 24.66 -22.13 8.12
CA ASP A 469 25.77 -21.72 8.99
C ASP A 469 26.37 -22.96 9.69
N ASP A 470 27.70 -23.06 9.69
CA ASP A 470 28.41 -24.23 10.23
C ASP A 470 28.63 -24.19 11.75
N ASN A 471 28.56 -23.00 12.36
CA ASN A 471 28.87 -22.80 13.78
C ASN A 471 27.59 -22.81 14.64
N THR A 472 26.43 -22.65 14.02
CA THR A 472 25.14 -22.46 14.67
C THR A 472 24.21 -23.65 14.44
N GLU A 473 23.77 -24.30 15.53
CA GLU A 473 22.83 -25.43 15.47
C GLU A 473 21.54 -25.10 14.68
N GLN A 474 21.01 -26.09 13.95
CA GLN A 474 19.79 -25.94 13.17
C GLN A 474 18.62 -25.45 14.04
N GLY A 475 18.03 -24.31 13.67
CA GLY A 475 16.93 -23.68 14.42
C GLY A 475 17.34 -22.68 15.52
N ALA A 476 18.64 -22.53 15.79
CA ALA A 476 19.16 -21.44 16.61
C ALA A 476 19.37 -20.15 15.79
N VAL A 477 19.36 -19.01 16.47
CA VAL A 477 19.59 -17.69 15.85
C VAL A 477 21.08 -17.47 15.62
N ILE A 478 21.46 -17.23 14.36
CA ILE A 478 22.84 -16.86 13.95
C ILE A 478 23.12 -15.41 14.33
N ARG A 479 22.20 -14.50 13.95
CA ARG A 479 22.38 -13.06 14.17
C ARG A 479 21.06 -12.30 14.12
N THR A 480 21.09 -11.08 14.65
CA THR A 480 19.95 -10.17 14.70
C THR A 480 20.24 -8.89 13.93
N GLU A 481 19.21 -8.30 13.33
CA GLU A 481 19.28 -6.97 12.70
C GLU A 481 18.13 -6.10 13.25
N PRO A 482 18.42 -4.96 13.93
CA PRO A 482 19.73 -4.45 14.33
C PRO A 482 20.52 -5.37 15.28
N ALA A 483 21.84 -5.21 15.31
CA ALA A 483 22.78 -6.06 16.05
C ALA A 483 22.59 -5.95 17.59
N PRO A 484 23.06 -6.94 18.37
CA PRO A 484 23.02 -6.89 19.84
C PRO A 484 23.62 -5.60 20.42
N GLY A 485 23.01 -5.09 21.48
CA GLY A 485 23.42 -3.85 22.15
C GLY A 485 23.00 -2.55 21.46
N THR A 486 22.51 -2.59 20.21
CA THR A 486 21.98 -1.41 19.49
C THR A 486 20.83 -0.77 20.27
N GLU A 487 20.82 0.56 20.36
CA GLU A 487 19.73 1.31 21.00
C GLU A 487 18.59 1.52 20.00
N VAL A 488 17.46 0.86 20.26
CA VAL A 488 16.25 0.87 19.44
C VAL A 488 15.07 1.41 20.25
N ARG A 489 13.95 1.75 19.60
CA ARG A 489 12.72 2.12 20.32
C ARG A 489 12.05 0.86 20.90
N PRO A 490 11.30 0.96 22.01
CA PRO A 490 10.32 -0.06 22.37
C PRO A 490 9.47 -0.49 21.18
N ASP A 491 9.07 -1.76 21.17
CA ASP A 491 8.23 -2.38 20.14
C ASP A 491 8.83 -2.38 18.72
N SER A 492 10.10 -2.01 18.56
CA SER A 492 10.84 -2.18 17.30
C SER A 492 10.93 -3.65 16.90
N GLY A 493 10.67 -3.95 15.63
CA GLY A 493 10.79 -5.29 15.07
C GLY A 493 12.25 -5.67 14.78
N ILE A 494 12.78 -6.65 15.51
CA ILE A 494 14.14 -7.17 15.31
C ILE A 494 14.09 -8.35 14.35
N ARG A 495 14.76 -8.26 13.18
CA ARG A 495 14.89 -9.37 12.24
C ARG A 495 15.77 -10.45 12.86
N LEU A 496 15.36 -11.70 12.73
CA LEU A 496 16.08 -12.87 13.21
C LEU A 496 16.60 -13.67 12.01
N VAL A 497 17.92 -13.91 11.96
CA VAL A 497 18.52 -14.85 11.01
C VAL A 497 18.72 -16.17 11.75
N VAL A 498 18.08 -17.25 11.28
CA VAL A 498 18.06 -18.57 11.93
C VAL A 498 18.83 -19.58 11.08
N SER A 499 19.63 -20.43 11.72
CA SER A 499 20.39 -21.47 11.05
C SER A 499 19.49 -22.53 10.45
N LYS A 500 19.73 -22.86 9.17
CA LYS A 500 19.25 -24.08 8.52
C LYS A 500 20.06 -25.31 8.95
N GLY A 501 21.21 -25.13 9.61
CA GLY A 501 22.25 -26.13 9.84
C GLY A 501 23.43 -25.94 8.87
N SER A 502 24.46 -26.77 9.01
CA SER A 502 25.55 -26.89 8.04
C SER A 502 25.01 -27.32 6.67
N PRO A 503 25.45 -26.68 5.57
CA PRO A 503 25.12 -27.13 4.23
C PRO A 503 25.85 -28.45 3.93
N VAL A 504 25.17 -29.33 3.21
CA VAL A 504 25.70 -30.59 2.66
C VAL A 504 25.30 -30.61 1.20
N GLU A 505 26.29 -30.69 0.31
CA GLU A 505 26.04 -30.88 -1.12
C GLU A 505 25.49 -32.29 -1.36
N VAL A 506 24.42 -32.40 -2.15
CA VAL A 506 23.86 -33.69 -2.56
C VAL A 506 24.71 -34.28 -3.67
N GLU A 507 25.30 -35.43 -3.42
CA GLU A 507 26.00 -36.25 -4.41
C GLU A 507 24.99 -36.98 -5.33
N ASP A 508 25.40 -37.31 -6.56
CA ASP A 508 24.65 -38.24 -7.41
C ASP A 508 24.94 -39.69 -7.00
N VAL A 509 23.87 -40.45 -6.76
CA VAL A 509 23.91 -41.90 -6.48
C VAL A 509 23.09 -42.71 -7.48
N THR A 510 22.76 -42.13 -8.64
CA THR A 510 22.06 -42.82 -9.74
C THR A 510 22.90 -43.98 -10.28
N GLY A 511 22.26 -45.12 -10.55
CA GLY A 511 22.91 -46.36 -10.99
C GLY A 511 23.52 -47.21 -9.85
N GLU A 512 23.75 -46.64 -8.67
CA GLU A 512 24.30 -47.38 -7.52
C GLU A 512 23.26 -48.28 -6.85
N THR A 513 23.72 -49.27 -6.07
CA THR A 513 22.83 -50.18 -5.34
C THR A 513 22.09 -49.46 -4.21
N GLU A 514 20.94 -49.99 -3.79
CA GLU A 514 20.19 -49.49 -2.62
C GLU A 514 21.07 -49.33 -1.37
N GLU A 515 21.99 -50.28 -1.14
CA GLU A 515 22.88 -50.29 0.02
C GLU A 515 23.99 -49.24 -0.09
N ASP A 516 24.68 -49.18 -1.24
CA ASP A 516 25.79 -48.23 -1.47
C ASP A 516 25.31 -46.78 -1.50
N ALA A 517 24.22 -46.51 -2.22
CA ALA A 517 23.58 -45.19 -2.29
C ALA A 517 23.10 -44.71 -0.92
N THR A 518 22.54 -45.63 -0.11
CA THR A 518 22.12 -45.33 1.26
C THR A 518 23.32 -45.03 2.16
N ALA A 519 24.40 -45.82 2.05
CA ALA A 519 25.61 -45.62 2.83
C ALA A 519 26.26 -44.27 2.51
N ARG A 520 26.42 -43.92 1.22
CA ARG A 520 27.07 -42.67 0.79
C ARG A 520 26.31 -41.43 1.29
N LEU A 521 25.03 -41.32 0.98
CA LEU A 521 24.21 -40.18 1.43
C LEU A 521 24.13 -40.08 2.97
N THR A 522 24.23 -41.20 3.69
CA THR A 522 24.28 -41.20 5.16
C THR A 522 25.63 -40.73 5.69
N ASP A 523 26.75 -41.04 5.02
CA ASP A 523 28.10 -40.57 5.37
C ASP A 523 28.25 -39.05 5.18
N SER A 524 27.70 -38.51 4.09
CA SER A 524 27.58 -37.05 3.86
C SER A 524 26.66 -36.38 4.91
N GLY A 525 25.86 -37.17 5.65
CA GLY A 525 25.06 -36.72 6.79
C GLY A 525 23.59 -36.45 6.49
N LEU A 526 23.07 -36.96 5.38
CA LEU A 526 21.66 -36.89 5.00
C LEU A 526 20.91 -38.14 5.47
N LYS A 527 19.58 -38.05 5.53
CA LYS A 527 18.70 -39.21 5.76
C LYS A 527 18.19 -39.72 4.42
N VAL A 528 18.14 -41.03 4.27
CA VAL A 528 17.65 -41.67 3.05
C VAL A 528 16.27 -42.28 3.29
N ARG A 529 15.36 -42.09 2.34
CA ARG A 529 14.05 -42.74 2.32
C ARG A 529 13.81 -43.38 0.96
N ILE A 530 13.41 -44.64 0.94
CA ILE A 530 13.12 -45.33 -0.32
C ILE A 530 11.65 -45.07 -0.71
N ALA A 531 11.41 -44.73 -1.96
CA ALA A 531 10.08 -44.56 -2.52
C ALA A 531 9.37 -45.93 -2.60
N PRO A 532 8.08 -46.04 -2.22
CA PRO A 532 7.34 -47.30 -2.29
C PRO A 532 7.09 -47.75 -3.74
N THR A 533 7.21 -46.84 -4.71
CA THR A 533 7.04 -47.07 -6.14
C THR A 533 8.39 -47.27 -6.82
N ARG A 534 8.59 -48.41 -7.47
CA ARG A 534 9.73 -48.64 -8.38
C ARG A 534 9.36 -48.34 -9.83
N VAL A 535 10.29 -47.80 -10.60
CA VAL A 535 10.12 -47.40 -12.01
C VAL A 535 10.98 -48.25 -12.93
N ASN A 536 10.66 -48.33 -14.22
CA ASN A 536 11.58 -48.92 -15.20
C ASN A 536 12.60 -47.83 -15.60
N SER A 537 13.87 -48.20 -15.71
CA SER A 537 14.98 -47.33 -16.11
C SER A 537 16.08 -48.17 -16.77
N PRO A 538 17.05 -47.59 -17.48
CA PRO A 538 18.19 -48.36 -18.00
C PRO A 538 19.02 -49.06 -16.90
N GLU A 539 19.01 -48.52 -15.68
CA GLU A 539 19.73 -49.09 -14.52
C GLU A 539 19.23 -50.48 -14.12
N ASP A 540 20.14 -51.30 -13.60
CA ASP A 540 19.87 -52.66 -13.10
C ASP A 540 18.74 -52.72 -12.05
N ALA A 541 18.00 -53.83 -12.04
CA ALA A 541 16.87 -54.01 -11.13
C ALA A 541 17.33 -54.03 -9.66
N GLY A 542 16.96 -53.00 -8.89
CA GLY A 542 17.41 -52.78 -7.52
C GLY A 542 18.40 -51.63 -7.34
N SER A 543 18.98 -51.09 -8.42
CA SER A 543 19.75 -49.85 -8.39
C SER A 543 18.87 -48.61 -8.30
N VAL A 544 19.45 -47.46 -7.94
CA VAL A 544 18.78 -46.16 -7.92
C VAL A 544 18.49 -45.69 -9.34
N ALA A 545 17.21 -45.61 -9.71
CA ALA A 545 16.74 -45.06 -10.97
C ALA A 545 16.65 -43.52 -10.97
N ARG A 546 16.36 -42.93 -9.79
CA ARG A 546 16.22 -41.48 -9.62
C ARG A 546 16.25 -41.07 -8.15
N GLN A 547 17.02 -40.03 -7.84
CA GLN A 547 16.94 -39.29 -6.58
C GLN A 547 15.98 -38.08 -6.65
N SER A 548 15.43 -37.67 -5.50
CA SER A 548 14.44 -36.58 -5.42
C SER A 548 15.03 -35.17 -5.46
N VAL A 549 16.34 -35.04 -5.34
CA VAL A 549 17.10 -33.77 -5.32
C VAL A 549 18.29 -33.93 -6.26
N GLU A 550 18.54 -32.92 -7.10
CA GLU A 550 19.60 -32.96 -8.11
C GLU A 550 20.99 -32.77 -7.49
N GLU A 551 22.01 -33.29 -8.17
CA GLU A 551 23.42 -33.16 -7.80
C GLU A 551 23.80 -31.69 -7.53
N GLY A 552 24.64 -31.44 -6.52
CA GLY A 552 25.12 -30.11 -6.17
C GLY A 552 24.09 -29.21 -5.48
N THR A 553 22.90 -29.71 -5.16
CA THR A 553 21.94 -28.98 -4.31
C THR A 553 22.42 -28.98 -2.86
N GLU A 554 22.50 -27.81 -2.21
CA GLU A 554 22.75 -27.71 -0.77
C GLU A 554 21.51 -28.08 0.05
N LEU A 555 21.59 -29.15 0.84
CA LEU A 555 20.61 -29.51 1.87
C LEU A 555 21.18 -29.27 3.28
N ALA A 556 20.33 -29.23 4.30
CA ALA A 556 20.82 -29.23 5.67
C ALA A 556 21.21 -30.65 6.10
N ARG A 557 22.29 -30.78 6.88
CA ARG A 557 22.62 -32.05 7.55
C ARG A 557 21.40 -32.59 8.32
N GLY A 558 20.98 -33.81 7.99
CA GLY A 558 19.81 -34.48 8.55
C GLY A 558 18.48 -34.31 7.79
N ASP A 559 18.45 -33.56 6.67
CA ASP A 559 17.35 -33.54 5.71
C ASP A 559 17.18 -34.90 5.00
N THR A 560 16.04 -35.14 4.37
CA THR A 560 15.69 -36.45 3.80
C THR A 560 15.66 -36.47 2.27
N VAL A 561 16.62 -37.17 1.65
CA VAL A 561 16.61 -37.48 0.22
C VAL A 561 15.73 -38.73 -0.02
N THR A 562 14.86 -38.68 -1.03
CA THR A 562 14.06 -39.84 -1.42
C THR A 562 14.62 -40.51 -2.68
N LEU A 563 14.96 -41.79 -2.59
CA LEU A 563 15.49 -42.60 -3.69
C LEU A 563 14.37 -43.44 -4.32
N THR A 564 14.33 -43.49 -5.64
CA THR A 564 13.42 -44.32 -6.44
C THR A 564 14.22 -45.44 -7.08
N LEU A 565 13.87 -46.70 -6.80
CA LEU A 565 14.61 -47.85 -7.31
C LEU A 565 14.10 -48.29 -8.68
N SER A 566 15.02 -48.84 -9.46
CA SER A 566 14.79 -49.45 -10.76
C SER A 566 14.09 -50.81 -10.63
N LYS A 567 13.25 -51.13 -11.62
CA LYS A 567 12.72 -52.47 -11.92
C LYS A 567 13.55 -53.22 -12.97
N GLY A 568 14.61 -52.59 -13.46
CA GLY A 568 15.32 -52.94 -14.69
C GLY A 568 14.75 -52.21 -15.91
N PRO A 569 15.39 -52.39 -17.07
CA PRO A 569 14.86 -51.98 -18.37
C PRO A 569 13.46 -52.55 -18.61
N ARG A 570 12.64 -51.84 -19.38
CA ARG A 570 11.31 -52.34 -19.75
C ARG A 570 11.47 -53.49 -20.75
N GLU A 571 11.04 -54.69 -20.38
CA GLU A 571 10.92 -55.77 -21.36
C GLU A 571 9.76 -55.51 -22.33
N VAL A 572 10.07 -55.55 -23.63
CA VAL A 572 9.12 -55.49 -24.74
C VAL A 572 9.17 -56.83 -25.47
N ARG A 573 8.03 -57.23 -26.06
CA ARG A 573 7.92 -58.50 -26.77
C ARG A 573 8.48 -58.36 -28.18
N VAL A 574 9.47 -59.17 -28.53
CA VAL A 574 10.12 -59.16 -29.85
C VAL A 574 9.16 -59.78 -30.88
N PRO A 575 8.79 -59.08 -31.96
CA PRO A 575 8.04 -59.65 -33.08
C PRO A 575 8.78 -60.83 -33.73
N ASP A 576 8.03 -61.77 -34.29
CA ASP A 576 8.60 -62.79 -35.17
C ASP A 576 8.69 -62.25 -36.60
N VAL A 577 9.91 -61.95 -37.03
CA VAL A 577 10.23 -61.48 -38.38
C VAL A 577 10.90 -62.55 -39.24
N THR A 578 10.98 -63.79 -38.74
CA THR A 578 11.53 -64.94 -39.47
C THR A 578 10.73 -65.21 -40.74
N GLY A 579 11.38 -65.23 -41.90
CA GLY A 579 10.72 -65.41 -43.20
C GLY A 579 10.04 -64.16 -43.78
N GLN A 580 10.13 -63.00 -43.12
CA GLN A 580 9.75 -61.71 -43.71
C GLN A 580 10.87 -61.15 -44.58
N LYS A 581 10.56 -60.15 -45.41
CA LYS A 581 11.58 -59.38 -46.14
C LYS A 581 12.35 -58.46 -45.19
N LEU A 582 13.59 -58.15 -45.52
CA LEU A 582 14.44 -57.27 -44.73
C LEU A 582 13.75 -55.93 -44.37
N ASP A 583 13.21 -55.20 -45.36
CA ASP A 583 12.52 -53.93 -45.12
C ASP A 583 11.29 -54.09 -44.19
N GLU A 584 10.54 -55.18 -44.32
CA GLU A 584 9.34 -55.45 -43.48
C GLU A 584 9.77 -55.83 -42.05
N ALA A 585 10.88 -56.56 -41.90
CA ALA A 585 11.45 -56.96 -40.64
C ALA A 585 12.09 -55.80 -39.86
N GLU A 586 12.82 -54.91 -40.55
CA GLU A 586 13.40 -53.69 -39.97
C GLU A 586 12.29 -52.81 -39.38
N ASN A 587 11.29 -52.45 -40.20
CA ASN A 587 10.16 -51.63 -39.75
C ASN A 587 9.40 -52.29 -38.57
N ALA A 588 9.16 -53.61 -38.61
CA ALA A 588 8.44 -54.31 -37.52
C ALA A 588 9.21 -54.32 -36.18
N LEU A 589 10.55 -54.35 -36.22
CA LEU A 589 11.40 -54.29 -35.02
C LEU A 589 11.56 -52.84 -34.51
N GLU A 590 11.71 -51.86 -35.40
CA GLU A 590 11.77 -50.43 -35.05
C GLU A 590 10.44 -49.93 -34.48
N ASP A 591 9.28 -50.30 -35.06
CA ASP A 591 7.94 -50.01 -34.53
C ASP A 591 7.71 -50.64 -33.15
N ALA A 592 8.42 -51.74 -32.84
CA ALA A 592 8.41 -52.38 -31.52
C ALA A 592 9.43 -51.76 -30.53
N GLY A 593 10.21 -50.77 -30.95
CA GLY A 593 11.15 -50.03 -30.09
C GLY A 593 12.52 -50.70 -29.90
N PHE A 594 12.99 -51.48 -30.88
CA PHE A 594 14.32 -52.09 -30.88
C PHE A 594 15.24 -51.43 -31.93
N GLU A 595 16.55 -51.42 -31.66
CA GLU A 595 17.53 -51.12 -32.71
C GLU A 595 17.78 -52.37 -33.56
N VAL A 596 17.92 -52.23 -34.88
CA VAL A 596 18.12 -53.38 -35.78
C VAL A 596 19.54 -53.41 -36.33
N SER A 597 20.19 -54.57 -36.22
CA SER A 597 21.50 -54.84 -36.81
C SER A 597 21.38 -55.92 -37.88
N VAL A 598 21.90 -55.69 -39.08
CA VAL A 598 21.74 -56.62 -40.21
C VAL A 598 23.05 -57.29 -40.56
N ASP A 599 23.09 -58.62 -40.40
CA ASP A 599 24.21 -59.47 -40.78
C ASP A 599 23.89 -60.17 -42.12
N ARG A 600 24.50 -59.69 -43.21
CA ARG A 600 24.20 -60.14 -44.58
C ARG A 600 25.15 -61.25 -45.02
N SER A 601 24.61 -62.43 -45.29
CA SER A 601 25.38 -63.58 -45.77
C SER A 601 25.69 -63.48 -47.27
N PHE A 602 26.97 -63.57 -47.66
CA PHE A 602 27.40 -63.64 -49.07
C PHE A 602 27.35 -65.10 -49.57
N PRO A 603 26.87 -65.40 -50.79
CA PRO A 603 26.41 -64.49 -51.85
C PRO A 603 24.95 -64.03 -51.70
N PHE A 604 24.71 -62.74 -51.94
CA PHE A 604 23.40 -62.11 -51.76
C PHE A 604 22.44 -62.40 -52.93
N LEU A 605 21.53 -63.36 -52.77
CA LEU A 605 20.43 -63.63 -53.73
C LEU A 605 19.01 -63.56 -53.12
N ASP A 606 18.88 -63.51 -51.80
CA ASP A 606 17.59 -63.54 -51.10
C ASP A 606 17.62 -62.54 -49.92
N ASP A 607 16.68 -61.58 -49.93
CA ASP A 607 16.51 -60.55 -48.90
C ASP A 607 15.54 -60.99 -47.78
N THR A 608 15.26 -62.29 -47.69
CA THR A 608 14.43 -62.89 -46.64
C THR A 608 15.26 -63.12 -45.36
N VAL A 609 14.71 -62.74 -44.21
CA VAL A 609 15.31 -63.03 -42.89
C VAL A 609 15.27 -64.53 -42.59
N SER A 610 16.44 -65.12 -42.31
CA SER A 610 16.59 -66.54 -41.98
C SER A 610 16.72 -66.82 -40.48
N GLU A 611 17.33 -65.91 -39.73
CA GLU A 611 17.50 -66.01 -38.26
C GLU A 611 17.35 -64.61 -37.63
N GLN A 612 16.87 -64.56 -36.40
CA GLN A 612 16.87 -63.38 -35.54
C GLN A 612 17.50 -63.72 -34.18
N SER A 613 18.23 -62.77 -33.57
CA SER A 613 19.04 -63.03 -32.36
C SER A 613 18.25 -63.33 -31.09
N VAL A 614 16.97 -62.97 -31.06
CA VAL A 614 16.00 -63.32 -30.01
C VAL A 614 14.82 -63.99 -30.69
N GLU A 615 14.39 -65.15 -30.18
CA GLU A 615 13.30 -65.93 -30.80
C GLU A 615 11.99 -65.14 -30.90
N GLY A 616 11.27 -65.35 -32.01
CA GLY A 616 10.01 -64.68 -32.30
C GLY A 616 8.97 -64.88 -31.20
N GLY A 617 8.50 -63.78 -30.61
CA GLY A 617 7.54 -63.79 -29.51
C GLY A 617 8.15 -63.89 -28.10
N GLY A 618 9.48 -63.93 -27.96
CA GLY A 618 10.21 -63.74 -26.70
C GLY A 618 10.20 -62.29 -26.21
N THR A 619 10.98 -61.99 -25.15
CA THR A 619 11.14 -60.63 -24.61
C THR A 619 12.58 -60.15 -24.66
N ALA A 620 12.77 -58.86 -24.85
CA ALA A 620 14.06 -58.17 -24.79
C ALA A 620 13.88 -56.74 -24.25
N PRO A 621 14.93 -56.09 -23.71
CA PRO A 621 14.85 -54.69 -23.26
C PRO A 621 14.47 -53.72 -24.39
N GLU A 622 13.58 -52.77 -24.09
CA GLU A 622 13.27 -51.61 -24.94
C GLU A 622 14.58 -50.87 -25.29
N GLY A 623 14.82 -50.61 -26.58
CA GLY A 623 16.07 -50.03 -27.09
C GLY A 623 17.26 -50.99 -27.23
N SER A 624 17.10 -52.30 -26.96
CA SER A 624 18.18 -53.27 -27.24
C SER A 624 18.33 -53.58 -28.73
N THR A 625 19.55 -53.93 -29.14
CA THR A 625 19.86 -54.27 -30.54
C THR A 625 19.48 -55.72 -30.86
N ILE A 626 18.55 -55.91 -31.80
CA ILE A 626 18.19 -57.22 -32.37
C ILE A 626 18.95 -57.42 -33.67
N THR A 627 19.74 -58.49 -33.76
CA THR A 627 20.48 -58.84 -34.97
C THR A 627 19.66 -59.79 -35.83
N ILE A 628 19.41 -59.41 -37.09
CA ILE A 628 18.74 -60.24 -38.10
C ILE A 628 19.74 -60.67 -39.17
N LYS A 629 19.66 -61.94 -39.58
CA LYS A 629 20.49 -62.50 -40.65
C LYS A 629 19.68 -62.75 -41.90
N THR A 630 20.24 -62.40 -43.05
CA THR A 630 19.66 -62.73 -44.35
C THR A 630 20.11 -64.11 -44.83
N LYS A 631 19.24 -64.76 -45.60
CA LYS A 631 19.45 -66.13 -46.08
C LYS A 631 20.56 -66.21 -47.13
N GLY A 632 21.66 -66.88 -46.79
CA GLY A 632 22.69 -67.29 -47.74
C GLY A 632 22.24 -68.46 -48.62
N LEU A 633 22.88 -68.57 -49.79
CA LEU A 633 22.64 -69.56 -50.86
C LEU A 633 22.92 -71.03 -50.45
#